data_AF-A0A960YLI6-F1
#
_entry.id   AF-A0A960YLI6-F1
#
_cell.length_a   1.000
_cell.length_b   1.000
_cell.length_c   1.000
_cell.angle_alpha   90.00
_cell.angle_beta   90.00
_cell.angle_gamma   90.00
#
_symmetry.space_group_name_H-M   'P 1'
#
loop_
_entity.id
_entity.type
_entity.pdbx_description
1 polymer ?
#
loop_
_entity_poly.entity_id
_entity_poly.type
_entity_poly.pdbx_seq_one_letter_code
_entity_poly.pdbx_strand_id
1 'polypeptide(L)'
;MKHFPLLISALLLLPVAAMADSVLLRNGTEIKGRIIQQNSASIVIVTNGRRQTIAKSTISRVFYNNDIGDDSAAEEERQRKEAERLREEQLRKQQEEQRKREEERRKAEEVRQQEVLQKIEQEKQQKEEQRVEENRLQEEKRLEEQRKREEEQRRAEEESRRNQPNEVNPFLSSLDRNELRIRLDGGAGRVRSLFDPAAKQIEYLQSFYGNGSAVWSSDPAEKDGMAVGLGLEYSYDRLLFRASTRRLESAFSVAEYTYGSATDSTTGLAVDTFTLQLNYYNDVRRFDHSLGLGYTLFSNSWLELRPLIDYTAQITEEDASTTSYAFRDRTFNAFYLGTTSHRQWIRGPRGGLEALLKFRALGQDLQWRLYAGAIQLQGSAVSDTSSQVYGADGTFQGLRTFRVDPKIFYEGIVVETALYYQLAQDWRVYVALAGQTGRANATDLNIAQNFAGLSPEEMYFSLYNFNQNTKIGGLRDHHSRFDVGVEYLLGF
;
A
#
# COMPACT_ATOMS: atom_id res chain seq x y z
N MET A 1 -35.70 13.98 0.33
CA MET A 1 -34.30 13.58 0.16
C MET A 1 -33.41 14.79 -0.19
N LYS A 2 -33.14 15.70 0.75
CA LYS A 2 -32.42 16.98 0.47
C LYS A 2 -31.10 17.17 1.22
N HIS A 3 -30.58 16.17 1.94
CA HIS A 3 -29.39 16.33 2.79
C HIS A 3 -28.18 15.47 2.41
N PHE A 4 -28.23 14.71 1.31
CA PHE A 4 -27.15 13.80 0.93
C PHE A 4 -25.83 14.45 0.45
N PRO A 5 -25.80 15.64 -0.22
CA PRO A 5 -24.53 16.19 -0.69
C PRO A 5 -23.68 16.86 0.42
N LEU A 6 -24.21 17.05 1.63
CA LEU A 6 -23.47 17.77 2.69
C LEU A 6 -22.46 16.89 3.44
N LEU A 7 -22.64 15.56 3.43
CA LEU A 7 -21.84 14.65 4.26
C LEU A 7 -20.52 14.22 3.58
N ILE A 8 -20.46 14.27 2.25
CA ILE A 8 -19.24 13.95 1.46
C ILE A 8 -18.26 15.14 1.43
N SER A 9 -18.76 16.37 1.56
CA SER A 9 -17.90 17.58 1.59
C SER A 9 -17.21 17.80 2.94
N ALA A 10 -17.66 17.16 4.01
CA ALA A 10 -17.11 17.34 5.36
C ALA A 10 -15.89 16.44 5.67
N LEU A 11 -15.66 15.37 4.89
CA LEU A 11 -14.56 14.42 5.13
C LEU A 11 -13.24 14.81 4.42
N LEU A 12 -13.25 15.85 3.59
CA LEU A 12 -12.09 16.35 2.81
C LEU A 12 -11.44 17.61 3.39
N LEU A 13 -11.88 18.09 4.56
CA LEU A 13 -11.39 19.30 5.22
C LEU A 13 -10.75 19.00 6.60
N LEU A 14 -9.90 17.98 6.69
CA LEU A 14 -8.99 17.86 7.84
C LEU A 14 -7.91 18.94 7.71
N PRO A 15 -7.82 19.90 8.65
CA PRO A 15 -6.84 20.96 8.59
C PRO A 15 -5.45 20.39 8.89
N VAL A 16 -4.51 20.59 7.96
CA VAL A 16 -3.07 20.46 8.23
C VAL A 16 -2.72 21.52 9.27
N ALA A 17 -2.73 21.13 10.54
CA ALA A 17 -2.34 21.99 11.63
C ALA A 17 -0.85 22.35 11.49
N ALA A 18 -0.63 23.65 11.33
CA ALA A 18 0.62 24.39 11.23
C ALA A 18 1.75 23.91 12.14
N MET A 19 2.94 23.73 11.55
CA MET A 19 4.22 23.69 12.26
C MET A 19 4.74 25.13 12.41
N ALA A 20 5.11 25.53 13.64
CA ALA A 20 5.59 26.88 13.95
C ALA A 20 6.99 26.83 14.57
N ASP A 21 7.92 27.63 14.05
CA ASP A 21 9.27 27.81 14.60
C ASP A 21 9.22 28.67 15.88
N SER A 22 10.22 28.55 16.76
CA SER A 22 10.32 29.35 18.00
C SER A 22 11.61 30.17 18.06
N VAL A 23 11.50 31.44 18.42
CA VAL A 23 12.63 32.37 18.59
C VAL A 23 12.69 32.87 20.02
N LEU A 24 13.79 32.59 20.71
CA LEU A 24 14.06 33.08 22.06
C LEU A 24 14.91 34.35 21.99
N LEU A 25 14.42 35.43 22.59
CA LEU A 25 15.10 36.72 22.70
C LEU A 25 16.03 36.77 23.91
N ARG A 26 17.03 37.67 23.89
CA ARG A 26 18.00 37.86 24.99
C ARG A 26 17.37 38.35 26.30
N ASN A 27 16.20 38.96 26.21
CA ASN A 27 15.41 39.35 27.39
C ASN A 27 14.57 38.19 27.96
N GLY A 28 14.71 36.97 27.42
CA GLY A 28 13.97 35.78 27.87
C GLY A 28 12.58 35.61 27.24
N THR A 29 12.16 36.50 26.34
CA THR A 29 10.85 36.38 25.67
C THR A 29 10.90 35.36 24.53
N GLU A 30 9.93 34.45 24.48
CA GLU A 30 9.78 33.46 23.39
C GLU A 30 8.70 33.91 22.41
N ILE A 31 9.03 33.95 21.12
CA ILE A 31 8.10 34.31 20.03
C ILE A 31 7.95 33.10 19.10
N LYS A 32 6.74 32.53 19.07
CA LYS A 32 6.37 31.42 18.20
C LYS A 32 5.80 31.95 16.90
N GLY A 33 6.32 31.49 15.77
CA GLY A 33 5.86 31.91 14.45
C GLY A 33 6.77 31.43 13.33
N ARG A 34 6.24 31.37 12.12
CA ARG A 34 7.00 30.89 10.96
C ARG A 34 7.99 31.97 10.51
N ILE A 35 9.27 31.63 10.41
CA ILE A 35 10.27 32.54 9.84
C ILE A 35 10.09 32.56 8.32
N ILE A 36 9.75 33.72 7.76
CA ILE A 36 9.50 33.88 6.31
C ILE A 36 10.68 34.48 5.55
N GLN A 37 11.52 35.26 6.21
CA GLN A 37 12.66 35.93 5.58
C GLN A 37 13.77 36.18 6.61
N GLN A 38 15.01 35.98 6.19
CA GLN A 38 16.19 36.19 7.01
C GLN A 38 17.23 37.02 6.24
N ASN A 39 17.63 38.14 6.83
CA ASN A 39 18.72 38.98 6.34
C ASN A 39 19.94 38.86 7.29
N SER A 40 21.07 39.48 6.93
CA SER A 40 22.28 39.48 7.76
C SER A 40 22.06 40.12 9.14
N ALA A 41 21.19 41.14 9.24
CA ALA A 41 20.94 41.90 10.47
C ALA A 41 19.63 41.54 11.20
N SER A 42 18.64 40.94 10.54
CA SER A 42 17.29 40.73 11.10
C SER A 42 16.59 39.49 10.54
N ILE A 43 15.55 39.03 11.23
CA ILE A 43 14.62 38.01 10.76
C ILE A 43 13.19 38.55 10.75
N VAL A 44 12.35 38.06 9.85
CA VAL A 44 10.92 38.40 9.77
C VAL A 44 10.11 37.16 10.11
N ILE A 45 9.34 37.25 11.20
CA ILE A 45 8.49 36.16 11.72
C ILE A 45 7.03 36.51 11.45
N VAL A 46 6.24 35.52 11.04
CA VAL A 46 4.78 35.63 11.00
C VAL A 46 4.19 34.95 12.24
N THR A 47 3.67 35.75 13.16
CA THR A 47 2.99 35.29 14.37
C THR A 47 1.55 35.77 14.33
N ASN A 48 0.58 34.85 14.44
CA ASN A 48 -0.86 35.15 14.42
C ASN A 48 -1.28 36.05 13.23
N GLY A 49 -0.69 35.83 12.05
CA GLY A 49 -0.98 36.59 10.82
C GLY A 49 -0.33 37.97 10.72
N ARG A 50 0.44 38.42 11.72
CA ARG A 50 1.20 39.69 11.68
C ARG A 50 2.67 39.43 11.43
N ARG A 51 3.29 40.26 10.57
CA ARG A 51 4.73 40.24 10.29
C ARG A 51 5.47 41.08 11.34
N GLN A 52 6.45 40.49 12.01
CA GLN A 52 7.31 41.19 12.96
C GLN A 52 8.77 41.00 12.56
N THR A 53 9.50 42.12 12.43
CA THR A 53 10.94 42.12 12.16
C THR A 53 11.70 42.21 13.47
N ILE A 54 12.60 41.26 13.70
CA ILE A 54 13.40 41.16 14.92
C ILE A 54 14.88 41.25 14.54
N ALA A 55 15.62 42.14 15.21
CA ALA A 55 17.05 42.27 14.99
C ALA A 55 17.79 41.06 15.59
N LYS A 56 18.75 40.48 14.85
CA LYS A 56 19.51 39.32 15.32
C LYS A 56 20.32 39.59 16.59
N SER A 57 20.68 40.84 16.82
CA SER A 57 21.33 41.28 18.08
C SER A 57 20.47 41.05 19.32
N THR A 58 19.14 41.07 19.17
CA THR A 58 18.19 40.81 20.26
C THR A 58 17.81 39.35 20.42
N ILE A 59 18.22 38.50 19.47
CA ILE A 59 17.92 37.07 19.49
C ILE A 59 18.99 36.35 20.30
N SER A 60 18.54 35.48 21.20
CA SER A 60 19.38 34.57 21.96
C SER A 60 19.60 33.27 21.18
N ARG A 61 18.51 32.62 20.76
CA ARG A 61 18.55 31.34 20.05
C ARG A 61 17.32 31.19 19.17
N VAL A 62 17.47 30.53 18.02
CA VAL A 62 16.36 30.15 17.14
C VAL A 62 16.25 28.64 17.17
N PHE A 63 15.05 28.13 17.48
CA PHE A 63 14.76 26.71 17.51
C PHE A 63 13.98 26.36 16.25
N TYR A 64 14.66 25.69 15.33
CA TYR A 64 14.05 25.04 14.18
C TYR A 64 13.70 23.62 14.61
N ASN A 65 12.44 23.22 14.39
CA ASN A 65 11.86 21.89 14.68
C ASN A 65 12.84 20.83 15.24
N ASN A 66 12.69 20.56 16.54
CA ASN A 66 13.15 19.37 17.27
C ASN A 66 14.52 18.78 16.90
N ASP A 67 15.56 19.16 17.65
CA ASP A 67 16.37 18.15 18.35
C ASP A 67 17.03 18.74 19.59
N ILE A 68 17.12 17.89 20.61
CA ILE A 68 17.43 18.13 22.02
C ILE A 68 18.94 18.26 22.25
N GLY A 69 19.32 19.02 23.30
CA GLY A 69 20.53 18.80 24.11
C GLY A 69 21.74 19.63 23.66
N ASP A 70 22.16 20.71 24.31
CA ASP A 70 22.67 20.83 25.69
C ASP A 70 24.09 20.24 25.86
N ASP A 71 25.04 20.85 25.17
CA ASP A 71 26.47 20.46 25.08
C ASP A 71 27.27 20.63 26.39
N SER A 72 26.66 21.08 27.49
CA SER A 72 27.29 21.06 28.82
C SER A 72 26.89 19.85 29.68
N ALA A 73 25.90 19.05 29.26
CA ALA A 73 25.50 17.82 29.93
C ALA A 73 26.19 16.56 29.37
N ALA A 74 26.71 16.62 28.13
CA ALA A 74 27.28 15.46 27.42
C ALA A 74 28.53 14.87 28.08
N GLU A 75 29.27 15.64 28.88
CA GLU A 75 30.46 15.16 29.58
C GLU A 75 30.13 14.51 30.93
N GLU A 76 29.13 15.02 31.65
CA GLU A 76 28.60 14.39 32.87
C GLU A 76 27.73 13.17 32.55
N GLU A 77 26.99 13.19 31.43
CA GLU A 77 26.17 12.08 30.96
C GLU A 77 27.01 10.94 30.38
N ARG A 78 28.20 11.20 29.81
CA ARG A 78 29.12 10.11 29.41
C ARG A 78 29.63 9.34 30.63
N GLN A 79 29.97 10.03 31.71
CA GLN A 79 30.41 9.38 32.96
C GLN A 79 29.26 8.66 33.68
N ARG A 80 28.04 9.21 33.64
CA ARG A 80 26.84 8.51 34.14
C ARG A 80 26.46 7.32 33.27
N LYS A 81 26.51 7.44 31.94
CA LYS A 81 26.22 6.33 31.00
C LYS A 81 27.23 5.19 31.11
N GLU A 82 28.50 5.46 31.41
CA GLU A 82 29.49 4.40 31.64
C GLU A 82 29.25 3.67 32.97
N ALA A 83 28.96 4.41 34.05
CA ALA A 83 28.60 3.82 35.34
C ALA A 83 27.24 3.10 35.30
N GLU A 84 26.29 3.61 34.52
CA GLU A 84 24.97 3.03 34.30
C GLU A 84 25.06 1.79 33.41
N ARG A 85 25.87 1.78 32.33
CA ARG A 85 26.15 0.58 31.55
C ARG A 85 26.78 -0.53 32.38
N LEU A 86 27.69 -0.19 33.30
CA LEU A 86 28.30 -1.19 34.19
C LEU A 86 27.28 -1.77 35.17
N ARG A 87 26.38 -0.94 35.71
CA ARG A 87 25.26 -1.39 36.56
C ARG A 87 24.22 -2.17 35.78
N GLU A 88 23.93 -1.78 34.55
CA GLU A 88 22.97 -2.43 33.66
C GLU A 88 23.49 -3.77 33.15
N GLU A 89 24.81 -3.91 32.93
CA GLU A 89 25.44 -5.20 32.62
C GLU A 89 25.44 -6.13 33.83
N GLN A 90 25.69 -5.62 35.05
CA GLN A 90 25.54 -6.40 36.28
C GLN A 90 24.08 -6.77 36.55
N LEU A 91 23.14 -5.86 36.30
CA LEU A 91 21.71 -6.11 36.43
C LEU A 91 21.24 -7.10 35.36
N ARG A 92 21.74 -7.04 34.12
CA ARG A 92 21.49 -8.03 33.07
C ARG A 92 22.03 -9.39 33.46
N LYS A 93 23.23 -9.48 34.03
CA LYS A 93 23.79 -10.77 34.51
C LYS A 93 22.96 -11.32 35.67
N GLN A 94 22.53 -10.49 36.62
CA GLN A 94 21.64 -10.90 37.71
C GLN A 94 20.23 -11.27 37.22
N GLN A 95 19.68 -10.54 36.25
CA GLN A 95 18.37 -10.84 35.65
C GLN A 95 18.43 -12.06 34.75
N GLU A 96 19.52 -12.32 34.05
CA GLU A 96 19.70 -13.53 33.25
C GLU A 96 19.90 -14.75 34.16
N GLU A 97 20.61 -14.61 35.27
CA GLU A 97 20.72 -15.66 36.28
C GLU A 97 19.40 -15.89 37.02
N GLN A 98 18.65 -14.83 37.37
CA GLN A 98 17.30 -14.95 37.90
C GLN A 98 16.32 -15.55 36.90
N ARG A 99 16.40 -15.17 35.61
CA ARG A 99 15.58 -15.76 34.55
C ARG A 99 15.92 -17.23 34.34
N LYS A 100 17.18 -17.64 34.41
CA LYS A 100 17.56 -19.07 34.36
C LYS A 100 17.02 -19.84 35.56
N ARG A 101 17.10 -19.27 36.78
CA ARG A 101 16.53 -19.91 37.99
C ARG A 101 15.00 -19.93 37.98
N GLU A 102 14.36 -18.90 37.43
CA GLU A 102 12.90 -18.82 37.30
C GLU A 102 12.39 -19.72 36.17
N GLU A 103 13.13 -19.86 35.08
CA GLU A 103 12.84 -20.81 34.00
C GLU A 103 13.03 -22.26 34.45
N GLU A 104 14.05 -22.56 35.27
CA GLU A 104 14.18 -23.87 35.92
C GLU A 104 13.05 -24.13 36.92
N ARG A 105 12.64 -23.13 37.71
CA ARG A 105 11.47 -23.26 38.60
C ARG A 105 10.17 -23.43 37.81
N ARG A 106 9.98 -22.70 36.71
CA ARG A 106 8.80 -22.84 35.83
C ARG A 106 8.79 -24.21 35.17
N LYS A 107 9.92 -24.70 34.66
CA LYS A 107 9.99 -26.07 34.10
C LYS A 107 9.71 -27.13 35.16
N ALA A 108 10.21 -26.98 36.38
CA ALA A 108 9.91 -27.91 37.49
C ALA A 108 8.44 -27.83 37.94
N GLU A 109 7.83 -26.64 37.94
CA GLU A 109 6.43 -26.44 38.27
C GLU A 109 5.49 -26.90 37.16
N GLU A 110 5.88 -26.73 35.90
CA GLU A 110 5.15 -27.20 34.72
C GLU A 110 5.17 -28.73 34.63
N VAL A 111 6.29 -29.39 34.98
CA VAL A 111 6.34 -30.85 35.15
C VAL A 111 5.43 -31.31 36.28
N ARG A 112 5.40 -30.62 37.43
CA ARG A 112 4.46 -30.94 38.52
C ARG A 112 3.00 -30.70 38.13
N GLN A 113 2.71 -29.65 37.36
CA GLN A 113 1.36 -29.37 36.85
C GLN A 113 0.95 -30.41 35.82
N GLN A 114 1.85 -30.87 34.95
CA GLN A 114 1.58 -31.97 34.01
C GLN A 114 1.33 -33.29 34.74
N GLU A 115 2.07 -33.60 35.81
CA GLU A 115 1.80 -34.80 36.63
C GLU A 115 0.45 -34.71 37.38
N VAL A 116 0.08 -33.52 37.87
CA VAL A 116 -1.23 -33.29 38.50
C VAL A 116 -2.35 -33.36 37.47
N LEU A 117 -2.17 -32.78 36.28
CA LEU A 117 -3.13 -32.85 35.17
C LEU A 117 -3.29 -34.29 34.68
N GLN A 118 -2.21 -35.07 34.56
CA GLN A 118 -2.29 -36.49 34.21
C GLN A 118 -3.04 -37.30 35.27
N LYS A 119 -2.85 -37.00 36.56
CA LYS A 119 -3.63 -37.64 37.64
C LYS A 119 -5.10 -37.22 37.60
N ILE A 120 -5.40 -35.94 37.34
CA ILE A 120 -6.78 -35.45 37.17
C ILE A 120 -7.43 -36.05 35.92
N GLU A 121 -6.68 -36.26 34.85
CA GLU A 121 -7.16 -36.84 33.60
C GLU A 121 -7.39 -38.35 33.74
N GLN A 122 -6.54 -39.07 34.47
CA GLN A 122 -6.79 -40.46 34.85
C GLN A 122 -8.01 -40.61 35.77
N GLU A 123 -8.17 -39.71 36.75
CA GLU A 123 -9.34 -39.72 37.64
C GLU A 123 -10.63 -39.31 36.89
N LYS A 124 -10.53 -38.38 35.92
CA LYS A 124 -11.63 -38.03 35.01
C LYS A 124 -11.97 -39.17 34.07
N GLN A 125 -10.99 -39.86 33.48
CA GLN A 125 -11.25 -41.03 32.63
C GLN A 125 -11.94 -42.15 33.43
N GLN A 126 -11.53 -42.40 34.67
CA GLN A 126 -12.22 -43.38 35.54
C GLN A 126 -13.63 -42.93 35.95
N LYS A 127 -13.85 -41.64 36.25
CA LYS A 127 -15.20 -41.10 36.53
C LYS A 127 -16.06 -41.01 35.27
N GLU A 128 -15.46 -40.83 34.11
CA GLU A 128 -16.15 -40.72 32.82
C GLU A 128 -16.51 -42.11 32.31
N GLU A 129 -15.67 -43.14 32.49
CA GLU A 129 -16.05 -44.54 32.26
C GLU A 129 -17.20 -44.97 33.19
N GLN A 130 -17.15 -44.60 34.49
CA GLN A 130 -18.26 -44.85 35.41
C GLN A 130 -19.54 -44.08 35.03
N ARG A 131 -19.42 -42.82 34.59
CA ARG A 131 -20.56 -42.04 34.08
C ARG A 131 -21.06 -42.53 32.74
N VAL A 132 -20.23 -43.07 31.87
CA VAL A 132 -20.62 -43.63 30.57
C VAL A 132 -21.37 -44.94 30.79
N GLU A 133 -20.95 -45.78 31.74
CA GLU A 133 -21.66 -47.00 32.07
C GLU A 133 -23.00 -46.72 32.79
N GLU A 134 -23.02 -45.74 33.70
CA GLU A 134 -24.24 -45.27 34.36
C GLU A 134 -25.19 -44.56 33.37
N ASN A 135 -24.66 -43.72 32.48
CA ASN A 135 -25.41 -43.10 31.39
C ASN A 135 -25.90 -44.14 30.38
N ARG A 136 -25.16 -45.21 30.07
CA ARG A 136 -25.64 -46.26 29.16
C ARG A 136 -26.86 -46.99 29.74
N LEU A 137 -26.84 -47.25 31.05
CA LEU A 137 -27.98 -47.81 31.78
C LEU A 137 -29.18 -46.84 31.88
N GLN A 138 -28.91 -45.54 31.96
CA GLN A 138 -29.94 -44.49 32.05
C GLN A 138 -30.49 -44.07 30.69
N GLU A 139 -29.68 -44.15 29.64
CA GLU A 139 -29.98 -43.88 28.23
C GLU A 139 -30.78 -45.03 27.63
N GLU A 140 -30.53 -46.28 28.02
CA GLU A 140 -31.38 -47.42 27.64
C GLU A 140 -32.80 -47.28 28.22
N LYS A 141 -32.93 -46.82 29.48
CA LYS A 141 -34.23 -46.48 30.09
C LYS A 141 -34.88 -45.24 29.51
N ARG A 142 -34.09 -44.22 29.14
CA ARG A 142 -34.58 -43.00 28.49
C ARG A 142 -34.99 -43.25 27.03
N LEU A 143 -34.29 -44.10 26.27
CA LEU A 143 -34.65 -44.47 24.90
C LEU A 143 -35.99 -45.22 24.87
N GLU A 144 -36.30 -46.01 25.88
CA GLU A 144 -37.60 -46.69 26.01
C GLU A 144 -38.74 -45.72 26.38
N GLU A 145 -38.45 -44.72 27.23
CA GLU A 145 -39.39 -43.64 27.56
C GLU A 145 -39.54 -42.60 26.43
N GLN A 146 -38.46 -42.33 25.69
CA GLN A 146 -38.36 -41.38 24.59
C GLN A 146 -38.97 -41.95 23.31
N ARG A 147 -38.91 -43.28 23.07
CA ARG A 147 -39.72 -43.93 22.03
C ARG A 147 -41.21 -43.79 22.27
N LYS A 148 -41.66 -43.86 23.54
CA LYS A 148 -43.07 -43.62 23.90
C LYS A 148 -43.47 -42.14 23.75
N ARG A 149 -42.57 -41.20 24.08
CA ARG A 149 -42.81 -39.75 23.90
C ARG A 149 -42.67 -39.26 22.47
N GLU A 150 -41.80 -39.85 21.64
CA GLU A 150 -41.65 -39.54 20.21
C GLU A 150 -42.84 -40.05 19.39
N GLU A 151 -43.46 -41.16 19.78
CA GLU A 151 -44.69 -41.65 19.14
C GLU A 151 -45.90 -40.75 19.48
N GLU A 152 -45.93 -40.16 20.68
CA GLU A 152 -46.90 -39.13 21.10
C GLU A 152 -46.60 -37.75 20.47
N GLN A 153 -45.32 -37.35 20.38
CA GLN A 153 -44.90 -36.08 19.78
C GLN A 153 -45.02 -36.09 18.25
N ARG A 154 -44.79 -37.20 17.54
CA ARG A 154 -45.06 -37.27 16.09
C ARG A 154 -46.55 -37.08 15.77
N ARG A 155 -47.45 -37.54 16.66
CA ARG A 155 -48.90 -37.29 16.52
C ARG A 155 -49.28 -35.84 16.82
N ALA A 156 -48.58 -35.15 17.72
CA ALA A 156 -48.79 -33.73 18.03
C ALA A 156 -48.06 -32.75 17.06
N GLU A 157 -46.94 -33.14 16.47
CA GLU A 157 -46.20 -32.39 15.45
C GLU A 157 -46.87 -32.46 14.06
N GLU A 158 -47.54 -33.56 13.72
CA GLU A 158 -48.38 -33.64 12.51
C GLU A 158 -49.60 -32.71 12.56
N GLU A 159 -50.15 -32.44 13.76
CA GLU A 159 -51.26 -31.51 13.96
C GLU A 159 -50.83 -30.03 14.04
N SER A 160 -49.61 -29.73 14.52
CA SER A 160 -49.10 -28.35 14.65
C SER A 160 -48.38 -27.81 13.41
N ARG A 161 -47.82 -28.67 12.55
CA ARG A 161 -47.25 -28.25 11.23
C ARG A 161 -48.29 -27.83 10.20
N ARG A 162 -49.58 -28.08 10.41
CA ARG A 162 -50.66 -27.69 9.49
C ARG A 162 -51.12 -26.23 9.63
N ASN A 163 -50.78 -25.53 10.72
CA ASN A 163 -51.40 -24.23 11.06
C ASN A 163 -50.42 -23.13 11.53
N GLN A 164 -49.10 -23.30 11.43
CA GLN A 164 -48.17 -22.17 11.61
C GLN A 164 -47.64 -21.72 10.24
N PRO A 165 -47.96 -20.49 9.77
CA PRO A 165 -47.20 -19.91 8.70
C PRO A 165 -45.78 -19.74 9.23
N ASN A 166 -44.81 -20.39 8.59
CA ASN A 166 -43.40 -20.08 8.77
C ASN A 166 -43.27 -18.56 8.59
N GLU A 167 -43.07 -17.82 9.69
CA GLU A 167 -42.45 -16.50 9.62
C GLU A 167 -41.02 -16.74 9.20
N VAL A 168 -40.87 -16.98 7.91
CA VAL A 168 -39.61 -17.10 7.23
C VAL A 168 -38.90 -15.78 7.50
N ASN A 169 -37.84 -15.86 8.30
CA ASN A 169 -37.02 -14.72 8.70
C ASN A 169 -36.77 -13.85 7.45
N PRO A 170 -37.42 -12.68 7.30
CA PRO A 170 -37.50 -11.96 6.03
C PRO A 170 -36.12 -11.49 5.53
N PHE A 171 -35.11 -11.61 6.38
CA PHE A 171 -33.71 -11.37 6.08
C PHE A 171 -33.02 -12.49 5.28
N LEU A 172 -33.58 -13.70 5.17
CA LEU A 172 -32.84 -14.87 4.65
C LEU A 172 -33.49 -15.64 3.50
N SER A 173 -34.75 -15.36 3.15
CA SER A 173 -35.51 -16.19 2.18
C SER A 173 -35.41 -15.83 0.71
N SER A 174 -34.68 -14.76 0.38
CA SER A 174 -34.48 -14.31 -1.00
C SER A 174 -33.09 -14.63 -1.56
N LEU A 175 -32.37 -15.53 -0.90
CA LEU A 175 -30.94 -15.79 -1.16
C LEU A 175 -30.64 -17.05 -1.96
N ASP A 176 -31.63 -17.85 -2.32
CA ASP A 176 -31.42 -18.99 -3.22
C ASP A 176 -31.11 -18.48 -4.63
N ARG A 177 -29.84 -18.16 -4.87
CA ARG A 177 -29.32 -17.53 -6.07
C ARG A 177 -28.26 -18.42 -6.68
N ASN A 178 -28.56 -18.96 -7.85
CA ASN A 178 -27.62 -19.66 -8.70
C ASN A 178 -27.48 -18.83 -9.98
N GLU A 179 -26.50 -17.93 -9.98
CA GLU A 179 -26.36 -16.90 -11.01
C GLU A 179 -24.91 -16.83 -11.50
N LEU A 180 -24.71 -16.90 -12.81
CA LEU A 180 -23.45 -16.58 -13.45
C LEU A 180 -23.52 -15.20 -14.10
N ARG A 181 -22.64 -14.29 -13.70
CA ARG A 181 -22.42 -12.99 -14.30
C ARG A 181 -21.18 -13.00 -15.19
N ILE A 182 -21.33 -12.53 -16.42
CA ILE A 182 -20.23 -12.35 -17.37
C ILE A 182 -20.14 -10.85 -17.66
N ARG A 183 -18.98 -10.26 -17.40
CA ARG A 183 -18.70 -8.83 -17.60
C ARG A 183 -17.65 -8.61 -18.66
N LEU A 184 -17.91 -7.68 -19.56
CA LEU A 184 -16.93 -7.13 -20.48
C LEU A 184 -16.87 -5.62 -20.26
N ASP A 185 -15.68 -5.10 -19.96
CA ASP A 185 -15.43 -3.67 -19.80
C ASP A 185 -14.33 -3.14 -20.71
N GLY A 186 -14.46 -1.86 -21.07
CA GLY A 186 -13.44 -1.07 -21.72
C GLY A 186 -13.43 0.34 -21.13
N GLY A 187 -12.26 0.97 -21.06
CA GLY A 187 -12.13 2.22 -20.33
C GLY A 187 -10.82 2.96 -20.56
N ALA A 188 -10.67 4.05 -19.82
CA ALA A 188 -9.41 4.77 -19.69
C ALA A 188 -8.85 4.52 -18.29
N GLY A 189 -7.56 4.24 -18.20
CA GLY A 189 -6.86 4.02 -16.95
C GLY A 189 -5.60 4.88 -16.88
N ARG A 190 -5.19 5.19 -15.66
CA ARG A 190 -3.97 5.89 -15.33
C ARG A 190 -3.16 5.00 -14.42
N VAL A 191 -1.94 4.68 -14.84
CA VAL A 191 -1.02 3.84 -14.08
C VAL A 191 0.28 4.57 -13.80
N ARG A 192 0.81 4.39 -12.59
CA ARG A 192 2.16 4.77 -12.22
C ARG A 192 2.96 3.51 -11.93
N SER A 193 4.05 3.28 -12.67
CA SER A 193 4.98 2.19 -12.38
C SER A 193 5.57 2.40 -10.98
N LEU A 194 5.59 1.35 -10.15
CA LEU A 194 6.20 1.41 -8.83
C LEU A 194 7.72 1.64 -8.93
N PHE A 195 8.35 1.15 -10.01
CA PHE A 195 9.80 1.05 -10.10
C PHE A 195 10.47 2.20 -10.86
N ASP A 196 9.76 2.90 -11.76
CA ASP A 196 10.32 4.05 -12.52
C ASP A 196 10.98 5.11 -11.60
N PRO A 197 10.38 5.54 -10.47
CA PRO A 197 11.02 6.50 -9.58
C PRO A 197 12.29 5.97 -8.91
N ALA A 198 12.33 4.69 -8.58
CA ALA A 198 13.50 4.06 -7.96
C ALA A 198 14.67 3.99 -8.96
N ALA A 199 14.39 3.54 -10.19
CA ALA A 199 15.38 3.46 -11.26
C ALA A 199 16.00 4.83 -11.53
N LYS A 200 15.17 5.86 -11.71
CA LYS A 200 15.60 7.25 -11.95
C LYS A 200 16.40 7.83 -10.79
N GLN A 201 16.05 7.52 -9.54
CA GLN A 201 16.83 7.97 -8.39
C GLN A 201 18.21 7.31 -8.32
N ILE A 202 18.33 6.04 -8.72
CA ILE A 202 19.64 5.39 -8.81
C ILE A 202 20.45 5.97 -9.98
N GLU A 203 19.82 6.26 -11.11
CA GLU A 203 20.46 6.97 -12.22
C GLU A 203 20.94 8.37 -11.78
N TYR A 204 20.16 9.07 -10.95
CA TYR A 204 20.54 10.36 -10.36
C TYR A 204 21.80 10.27 -9.48
N LEU A 205 21.91 9.25 -8.64
CA LEU A 205 23.14 9.02 -7.88
C LEU A 205 24.37 8.89 -8.77
N GLN A 206 24.24 8.29 -9.95
CA GLN A 206 25.35 8.20 -10.90
C GLN A 206 25.78 9.58 -11.41
N SER A 207 24.83 10.50 -11.63
CA SER A 207 25.15 11.87 -12.05
C SER A 207 25.97 12.63 -11.00
N PHE A 208 25.71 12.40 -9.71
CA PHE A 208 26.46 13.01 -8.61
C PHE A 208 27.92 12.61 -8.58
N TYR A 209 28.24 11.34 -8.80
CA TYR A 209 29.64 10.88 -8.86
C TYR A 209 30.34 11.31 -10.16
N GLY A 210 29.57 11.69 -11.18
CA GLY A 210 30.06 12.29 -12.42
C GLY A 210 30.11 13.81 -12.41
N ASN A 211 30.71 14.47 -11.40
CA ASN A 211 30.95 15.94 -11.36
C ASN A 211 29.74 16.83 -11.75
N GLY A 212 28.49 16.35 -11.61
CA GLY A 212 27.31 17.03 -12.13
C GLY A 212 26.15 16.95 -11.16
N SER A 213 25.90 18.02 -10.42
CA SER A 213 24.76 18.17 -9.50
C SER A 213 23.46 18.43 -10.28
N ALA A 214 23.00 17.51 -11.11
CA ALA A 214 21.73 17.68 -11.81
C ALA A 214 20.58 17.15 -10.95
N VAL A 215 19.91 18.01 -10.18
CA VAL A 215 18.69 17.64 -9.44
C VAL A 215 17.56 17.40 -10.45
N TRP A 216 17.26 16.13 -10.74
CA TRP A 216 16.11 15.76 -11.56
C TRP A 216 14.90 15.56 -10.65
N SER A 217 13.89 16.39 -10.84
CA SER A 217 12.57 16.24 -10.23
C SER A 217 11.55 16.11 -11.35
N SER A 218 11.68 15.07 -12.19
CA SER A 218 10.55 14.67 -13.01
C SER A 218 9.58 13.93 -12.10
N ASP A 219 8.39 14.47 -11.85
CA ASP A 219 7.32 13.67 -11.28
C ASP A 219 7.17 12.42 -12.19
N PRO A 220 7.15 11.21 -11.63
CA PRO A 220 7.00 10.01 -12.44
C PRO A 220 5.68 10.15 -13.20
N ALA A 221 5.82 10.23 -14.53
CA ALA A 221 4.72 10.55 -15.42
C ALA A 221 3.65 9.48 -15.23
N GLU A 222 2.53 9.86 -14.64
CA GLU A 222 1.33 9.05 -14.67
C GLU A 222 0.99 8.76 -16.13
N LYS A 223 0.73 7.49 -16.44
CA LYS A 223 0.55 7.04 -17.83
C LYS A 223 -0.91 6.76 -18.07
N ASP A 224 -1.50 7.56 -18.94
CA ASP A 224 -2.88 7.40 -19.38
C ASP A 224 -2.95 6.38 -20.52
N GLY A 225 -3.84 5.41 -20.41
CA GLY A 225 -3.96 4.29 -21.34
C GLY A 225 -5.39 3.78 -21.48
N MET A 226 -5.59 2.89 -22.45
CA MET A 226 -6.87 2.18 -22.63
C MET A 226 -6.85 0.89 -21.83
N ALA A 227 -7.96 0.59 -21.15
CA ALA A 227 -8.15 -0.64 -20.40
C ALA A 227 -9.24 -1.50 -21.06
N VAL A 228 -9.05 -2.82 -21.07
CA VAL A 228 -10.05 -3.81 -21.48
C VAL A 228 -10.05 -4.95 -20.47
N GLY A 229 -11.24 -5.36 -20.01
CA GLY A 229 -11.41 -6.35 -18.97
C GLY A 229 -12.50 -7.39 -19.27
N LEU A 230 -12.30 -8.59 -18.72
CA LEU A 230 -13.26 -9.68 -18.66
C LEU A 230 -13.41 -10.11 -17.20
N GLY A 231 -14.65 -10.23 -16.74
CA GLY A 231 -14.98 -10.72 -15.41
C GLY A 231 -16.01 -11.84 -15.46
N LEU A 232 -15.80 -12.86 -14.65
CA LEU A 232 -16.76 -13.93 -14.36
C LEU A 232 -17.07 -13.89 -12.87
N GLU A 233 -18.34 -13.94 -12.52
CA GLU A 233 -18.78 -14.00 -11.13
C GLU A 233 -19.91 -15.02 -11.01
N TYR A 234 -19.69 -16.07 -10.23
CA TYR A 234 -20.68 -17.12 -9.98
C TYR A 234 -21.15 -17.02 -8.54
N SER A 235 -22.46 -16.86 -8.35
CA SER A 235 -23.11 -16.85 -7.04
C SER A 235 -23.85 -18.17 -6.85
N TYR A 236 -23.60 -18.85 -5.73
CA TYR A 236 -24.28 -20.07 -5.32
C TYR A 236 -24.80 -19.87 -3.89
N ASP A 237 -26.11 -19.68 -3.75
CA ASP A 237 -26.76 -19.22 -2.52
C ASP A 237 -26.07 -17.94 -2.00
N ARG A 238 -25.30 -18.04 -0.91
CA ARG A 238 -24.55 -16.92 -0.33
C ARG A 238 -23.10 -16.87 -0.77
N LEU A 239 -22.57 -17.95 -1.32
CA LEU A 239 -21.19 -18.04 -1.75
C LEU A 239 -21.00 -17.35 -3.08
N LEU A 240 -19.88 -16.64 -3.20
CA LEU A 240 -19.50 -15.93 -4.41
C LEU A 240 -18.13 -16.40 -4.85
N PHE A 241 -18.00 -16.75 -6.12
CA PHE A 241 -16.74 -17.03 -6.79
C PHE A 241 -16.53 -15.97 -7.86
N ARG A 242 -15.34 -15.36 -7.90
CA ARG A 242 -15.01 -14.30 -8.85
C ARG A 242 -13.71 -14.62 -9.56
N ALA A 243 -13.67 -14.46 -10.87
CA ALA A 243 -12.45 -14.45 -11.64
C ALA A 243 -12.45 -13.20 -12.53
N SER A 244 -11.34 -12.47 -12.61
CA SER A 244 -11.25 -11.35 -13.55
C SER A 244 -9.85 -11.21 -14.12
N THR A 245 -9.79 -10.72 -15.35
CA THR A 245 -8.56 -10.33 -16.02
C THR A 245 -8.76 -8.99 -16.69
N ARG A 246 -7.74 -8.14 -16.63
CA ARG A 246 -7.73 -6.84 -17.28
C ARG A 246 -6.37 -6.56 -17.88
N ARG A 247 -6.37 -5.89 -19.02
CA ARG A 247 -5.19 -5.35 -19.71
C ARG A 247 -5.34 -3.85 -19.81
N LEU A 248 -4.32 -3.11 -19.40
CA LEU A 248 -4.17 -1.67 -19.63
C LEU A 248 -2.97 -1.46 -20.55
N GLU A 249 -3.14 -0.65 -21.58
CA GLU A 249 -2.07 -0.28 -22.52
C GLU A 249 -2.00 1.23 -22.69
N SER A 250 -0.79 1.77 -22.61
CA SER A 250 -0.50 3.18 -22.83
C SER A 250 0.71 3.28 -23.74
N ALA A 251 0.62 4.07 -24.80
CA ALA A 251 1.77 4.39 -25.64
C ALA A 251 1.77 5.91 -25.90
N PHE A 252 2.85 6.58 -25.52
CA PHE A 252 3.00 8.01 -25.77
C PHE A 252 4.45 8.41 -26.03
N SER A 253 4.61 9.58 -26.62
CA SER A 253 5.90 10.26 -26.77
C SER A 253 5.84 11.57 -25.99
N VAL A 254 6.86 11.84 -25.18
CA VAL A 254 6.94 13.07 -24.35
C VAL A 254 8.31 13.70 -24.54
N ALA A 255 8.32 15.02 -24.74
CA ALA A 255 9.52 15.83 -24.64
C ALA A 255 9.55 16.47 -23.24
N GLU A 256 10.60 16.18 -22.50
CA GLU A 256 10.84 16.71 -21.17
C GLU A 256 12.01 17.70 -21.20
N TYR A 257 11.83 18.81 -20.51
CA TYR A 257 12.81 19.89 -20.41
C TYR A 257 13.17 20.08 -18.94
N THR A 258 14.44 19.88 -18.61
CA THR A 258 14.93 20.02 -17.25
C THR A 258 16.02 21.07 -17.18
N TYR A 259 15.85 22.04 -16.28
CA TYR A 259 16.85 23.05 -15.98
C TYR A 259 17.46 22.76 -14.61
N GLY A 260 18.78 22.82 -14.52
CA GLY A 260 19.53 22.58 -13.29
C GLY A 260 20.74 23.49 -13.17
N SER A 261 21.48 23.32 -12.07
CA SER A 261 22.76 23.98 -11.85
C SER A 261 23.79 22.91 -11.47
N ALA A 262 24.85 22.75 -12.25
CA ALA A 262 25.99 21.94 -11.85
C ALA A 262 27.10 22.83 -11.29
N THR A 263 28.15 22.23 -10.72
CA THR A 263 29.36 22.96 -10.35
C THR A 263 30.43 22.67 -11.39
N ASP A 264 31.05 23.71 -11.94
CA ASP A 264 32.20 23.56 -12.82
C ASP A 264 33.38 22.99 -12.02
N SER A 265 33.92 21.85 -12.48
CA SER A 265 35.04 21.16 -11.84
C SER A 265 36.34 21.97 -11.80
N THR A 266 36.50 22.93 -12.71
CA THR A 266 37.70 23.76 -12.82
C THR A 266 37.60 25.01 -11.94
N THR A 267 36.43 25.65 -11.89
CA THR A 267 36.24 26.92 -11.17
C THR A 267 35.56 26.77 -9.80
N GLY A 268 34.89 25.65 -9.55
CA GLY A 268 34.06 25.45 -8.36
C GLY A 268 32.80 26.32 -8.35
N LEU A 269 32.50 27.04 -9.43
CA LEU A 269 31.33 27.91 -9.54
C LEU A 269 30.12 27.14 -10.07
N ALA A 270 28.93 27.60 -9.70
CA ALA A 270 27.70 27.07 -10.26
C ALA A 270 27.60 27.46 -11.75
N VAL A 271 27.33 26.48 -12.59
CA VAL A 271 27.09 26.59 -14.02
C VAL A 271 25.70 26.09 -14.34
N ASP A 272 25.02 26.81 -15.24
CA ASP A 272 23.68 26.43 -15.67
C ASP A 272 23.76 25.15 -16.51
N THR A 273 22.97 24.14 -16.13
CA THR A 273 22.79 22.93 -16.92
C THR A 273 21.38 22.87 -17.46
N PHE A 274 21.27 22.42 -18.70
CA PHE A 274 20.00 22.24 -19.36
C PHE A 274 20.00 20.86 -20.01
N THR A 275 18.92 20.12 -19.85
CA THR A 275 18.74 18.85 -20.55
C THR A 275 17.40 18.81 -21.24
N LEU A 276 17.44 18.47 -22.52
CA LEU A 276 16.27 18.11 -23.30
C LEU A 276 16.23 16.59 -23.43
N GLN A 277 15.22 15.96 -22.85
CA GLN A 277 14.98 14.54 -22.97
C GLN A 277 13.78 14.28 -23.88
N LEU A 278 14.01 13.58 -24.98
CA LEU A 278 12.98 13.18 -25.94
C LEU A 278 12.70 11.69 -25.73
N ASN A 279 11.55 11.40 -25.12
CA ASN A 279 11.04 10.04 -24.95
C ASN A 279 10.18 9.72 -26.17
N TYR A 280 10.78 9.12 -27.19
CA TYR A 280 10.10 8.84 -28.47
C TYR A 280 9.12 7.68 -28.38
N TYR A 281 9.41 6.73 -27.51
CA TYR A 281 8.59 5.54 -27.32
C TYR A 281 8.51 5.28 -25.82
N ASN A 282 7.31 5.31 -25.26
CA ASN A 282 7.07 4.87 -23.90
C ASN A 282 5.79 4.03 -23.91
N ASP A 283 5.96 2.70 -23.99
CA ASP A 283 4.87 1.73 -23.98
C ASP A 283 4.76 1.12 -22.60
N VAL A 284 3.57 1.15 -22.01
CA VAL A 284 3.27 0.49 -20.75
C VAL A 284 2.09 -0.42 -20.91
N ARG A 285 2.31 -1.67 -20.52
CA ARG A 285 1.32 -2.73 -20.52
C ARG A 285 1.18 -3.26 -19.11
N ARG A 286 -0.04 -3.27 -18.60
CA ARG A 286 -0.33 -3.84 -17.28
C ARG A 286 -1.41 -4.90 -17.41
N PHE A 287 -1.14 -6.07 -16.86
CA PHE A 287 -2.09 -7.16 -16.73
C PHE A 287 -2.46 -7.34 -15.26
N ASP A 288 -3.73 -7.22 -14.93
CA ASP A 288 -4.27 -7.51 -13.61
C ASP A 288 -5.13 -8.77 -13.68
N HIS A 289 -4.79 -9.78 -12.90
CA HIS A 289 -5.57 -11.01 -12.72
C HIS A 289 -6.06 -11.07 -11.27
N SER A 290 -7.27 -11.57 -11.06
CA SER A 290 -7.81 -11.79 -9.71
C SER A 290 -8.67 -13.04 -9.65
N LEU A 291 -8.52 -13.82 -8.59
CA LEU A 291 -9.41 -14.91 -8.20
C LEU A 291 -9.95 -14.64 -6.80
N GLY A 292 -11.25 -14.72 -6.61
CA GLY A 292 -11.93 -14.21 -5.43
C GLY A 292 -12.99 -15.13 -4.88
N LEU A 293 -13.15 -15.06 -3.56
CA LEU A 293 -14.22 -15.68 -2.80
C LEU A 293 -14.95 -14.59 -2.00
N GLY A 294 -16.28 -14.69 -1.96
CA GLY A 294 -17.10 -13.80 -1.15
C GLY A 294 -18.24 -14.54 -0.48
N TYR A 295 -18.86 -13.88 0.48
CA TYR A 295 -20.03 -14.40 1.18
C TYR A 295 -21.05 -13.28 1.36
N THR A 296 -22.32 -13.54 1.06
CA THR A 296 -23.40 -12.58 1.29
C THR A 296 -23.80 -12.60 2.76
N LEU A 297 -23.27 -11.65 3.52
CA LEU A 297 -23.52 -11.54 4.96
C LEU A 297 -24.93 -11.00 5.24
N PHE A 298 -25.39 -10.07 4.41
CA PHE A 298 -26.69 -9.44 4.55
C PHE A 298 -27.28 -9.17 3.18
N SER A 299 -28.58 -9.45 2.99
CA SER A 299 -29.30 -9.11 1.78
C SER A 299 -30.74 -8.75 2.10
N ASN A 300 -31.21 -7.61 1.60
CA ASN A 300 -32.61 -7.24 1.58
C ASN A 300 -32.96 -6.61 0.21
N SER A 301 -34.13 -5.99 0.11
CA SER A 301 -34.61 -5.42 -1.15
C SER A 301 -33.77 -4.27 -1.71
N TRP A 302 -33.04 -3.54 -0.87
CA TRP A 302 -32.31 -2.31 -1.26
C TRP A 302 -30.81 -2.35 -0.96
N LEU A 303 -30.33 -3.28 -0.14
CA LEU A 303 -28.94 -3.40 0.30
C LEU A 303 -28.49 -4.86 0.36
N GLU A 304 -27.30 -5.10 -0.17
CA GLU A 304 -26.56 -6.34 0.00
C GLU A 304 -25.14 -6.03 0.49
N LEU A 305 -24.66 -6.75 1.51
CA LEU A 305 -23.31 -6.61 2.04
C LEU A 305 -22.55 -7.93 1.91
N ARG A 306 -21.34 -7.84 1.35
CA ARG A 306 -20.50 -8.99 1.02
C ARG A 306 -19.04 -8.75 1.43
N PRO A 307 -18.53 -9.39 2.50
CA PRO A 307 -17.09 -9.56 2.64
C PRO A 307 -16.53 -10.34 1.44
N LEU A 308 -15.37 -9.88 0.95
CA LEU A 308 -14.67 -10.46 -0.18
C LEU A 308 -13.18 -10.61 0.13
N ILE A 309 -12.60 -11.70 -0.33
CA ILE A 309 -11.16 -11.93 -0.37
C ILE A 309 -10.76 -12.39 -1.77
N ASP A 310 -9.81 -11.70 -2.37
CA ASP A 310 -9.23 -12.01 -3.66
C ASP A 310 -7.74 -12.31 -3.51
N TYR A 311 -7.22 -13.22 -4.33
CA TYR A 311 -5.81 -13.31 -4.65
C TYR A 311 -5.58 -12.65 -6.01
N THR A 312 -4.76 -11.61 -6.04
CA THR A 312 -4.49 -10.84 -7.27
C THR A 312 -3.03 -10.92 -7.68
N ALA A 313 -2.80 -10.88 -8.99
CA ALA A 313 -1.48 -10.79 -9.60
C ALA A 313 -1.48 -9.64 -10.61
N GLN A 314 -0.47 -8.77 -10.52
CA GLN A 314 -0.28 -7.60 -11.36
C GLN A 314 1.07 -7.73 -12.05
N ILE A 315 1.07 -7.73 -13.38
CA ILE A 315 2.27 -7.73 -14.22
C ILE A 315 2.30 -6.38 -14.92
N THR A 316 3.37 -5.61 -14.76
CA THR A 316 3.57 -4.34 -15.48
C THR A 316 4.85 -4.45 -16.30
N GLU A 317 4.74 -4.19 -17.58
CA GLU A 317 5.84 -4.12 -18.54
C GLU A 317 5.88 -2.71 -19.09
N GLU A 318 7.06 -2.11 -19.09
CA GLU A 318 7.28 -0.75 -19.55
C GLU A 318 8.56 -0.70 -20.38
N ASP A 319 8.44 -0.27 -21.62
CA ASP A 319 9.58 -0.10 -22.52
C ASP A 319 9.66 1.38 -22.93
N ALA A 320 10.79 2.00 -22.62
CA ALA A 320 11.08 3.38 -22.93
C ALA A 320 12.31 3.49 -23.83
N SER A 321 12.22 4.27 -24.91
CA SER A 321 13.36 4.73 -25.70
C SER A 321 13.50 6.22 -25.56
N THR A 322 14.68 6.65 -25.10
CA THR A 322 14.97 8.01 -24.71
C THR A 322 16.16 8.55 -25.49
N THR A 323 16.12 9.83 -25.82
CA THR A 323 17.29 10.56 -26.29
C THR A 323 17.44 11.81 -25.47
N SER A 324 18.55 11.93 -24.76
CA SER A 324 18.80 13.08 -23.89
C SER A 324 19.94 13.91 -24.44
N TYR A 325 19.73 15.23 -24.55
CA TYR A 325 20.73 16.20 -24.95
C TYR A 325 21.10 17.03 -23.73
N ALA A 326 22.36 16.94 -23.30
CA ALA A 326 22.87 17.67 -22.16
C ALA A 326 23.65 18.90 -22.62
N PHE A 327 23.33 20.04 -22.02
CA PHE A 327 23.96 21.32 -22.25
C PHE A 327 24.54 21.86 -20.93
N ARG A 328 25.71 22.49 -21.02
CA ARG A 328 26.40 23.16 -19.91
C ARG A 328 26.81 24.55 -20.38
N ASP A 329 26.48 25.59 -19.61
CA ASP A 329 26.77 27.00 -19.97
C ASP A 329 26.28 27.37 -21.38
N ARG A 330 25.10 26.85 -21.76
CA ARG A 330 24.51 27.00 -23.11
C ARG A 330 25.30 26.35 -24.26
N THR A 331 26.38 25.64 -23.95
CA THR A 331 27.11 24.80 -24.91
C THR A 331 26.60 23.38 -24.86
N PHE A 332 26.46 22.76 -26.03
CA PHE A 332 26.16 21.35 -26.14
C PHE A 332 27.34 20.53 -25.61
N ASN A 333 27.09 19.60 -24.68
CA ASN A 333 28.14 18.86 -23.99
C ASN A 333 28.14 17.38 -24.38
N ALA A 334 26.96 16.75 -24.39
CA ALA A 334 26.82 15.34 -24.71
C ALA A 334 25.40 15.03 -25.17
N PHE A 335 25.24 13.92 -25.88
CA PHE A 335 23.93 13.30 -26.04
C PHE A 335 23.97 11.81 -25.69
N TYR A 336 22.82 11.33 -25.27
CA TYR A 336 22.61 9.98 -24.79
C TYR A 336 21.50 9.34 -25.60
N LEU A 337 21.73 8.13 -26.09
CA LEU A 337 20.68 7.29 -26.67
C LEU A 337 20.42 6.15 -25.69
N GLY A 338 19.28 6.19 -25.03
CA GLY A 338 18.89 5.28 -23.98
C GLY A 338 17.73 4.38 -24.37
N THR A 339 17.77 3.14 -23.93
CA THR A 339 16.60 2.26 -23.86
C THR A 339 16.49 1.73 -22.44
N THR A 340 15.30 1.78 -21.89
CA THR A 340 14.99 1.24 -20.58
C THR A 340 13.82 0.29 -20.71
N SER A 341 13.99 -0.94 -20.22
CA SER A 341 12.92 -1.92 -20.09
C SER A 341 12.70 -2.20 -18.61
N HIS A 342 11.47 -2.07 -18.16
CA HIS A 342 11.03 -2.36 -16.81
C HIS A 342 9.99 -3.45 -16.85
N ARG A 343 10.17 -4.46 -16.00
CA ARG A 343 9.21 -5.53 -15.82
C ARG A 343 8.98 -5.75 -14.35
N GLN A 344 7.73 -5.69 -13.94
CA GLN A 344 7.32 -5.87 -12.56
C GLN A 344 6.26 -6.96 -12.49
N TRP A 345 6.38 -7.83 -11.49
CA TRP A 345 5.38 -8.82 -11.18
C TRP A 345 5.17 -8.86 -9.67
N ILE A 346 3.96 -8.51 -9.23
CA ILE A 346 3.56 -8.53 -7.83
C ILE A 346 2.25 -9.28 -7.66
N ARG A 347 2.09 -9.99 -6.55
CA ARG A 347 0.88 -10.79 -6.27
C ARG A 347 0.62 -10.91 -4.78
N GLY A 348 -0.63 -11.12 -4.40
CA GLY A 348 -0.98 -11.31 -3.00
C GLY A 348 -2.47 -11.12 -2.72
N PRO A 349 -2.84 -11.18 -1.43
CA PRO A 349 -4.22 -11.04 -1.02
C PRO A 349 -4.73 -9.59 -1.13
N ARG A 350 -6.01 -9.48 -1.45
CA ARG A 350 -6.83 -8.27 -1.41
C ARG A 350 -8.10 -8.63 -0.64
N GLY A 351 -8.49 -7.84 0.35
CA GLY A 351 -9.68 -8.11 1.17
C GLY A 351 -10.48 -6.85 1.41
N GLY A 352 -11.80 -6.95 1.43
CA GLY A 352 -12.65 -5.78 1.62
C GLY A 352 -14.12 -6.10 1.81
N LEU A 353 -14.93 -5.04 1.79
CA LEU A 353 -16.38 -5.11 1.90
C LEU A 353 -17.00 -4.51 0.63
N GLU A 354 -17.91 -5.26 0.01
CA GLU A 354 -18.76 -4.78 -1.09
C GLU A 354 -20.19 -4.53 -0.57
N ALA A 355 -20.73 -3.36 -0.92
CA ALA A 355 -22.11 -2.99 -0.71
C ALA A 355 -22.80 -2.82 -2.06
N LEU A 356 -23.94 -3.48 -2.26
CA LEU A 356 -24.81 -3.28 -3.41
C LEU A 356 -26.08 -2.56 -2.97
N LEU A 357 -26.27 -1.35 -3.47
CA LEU A 357 -27.45 -0.54 -3.22
C LEU A 357 -28.39 -0.64 -4.42
N LYS A 358 -29.61 -1.14 -4.22
CA LYS A 358 -30.65 -1.22 -5.26
C LYS A 358 -31.68 -0.12 -5.01
N PHE A 359 -31.98 0.68 -6.03
CA PHE A 359 -32.96 1.75 -5.94
C PHE A 359 -33.59 2.04 -7.29
N ARG A 360 -34.78 2.64 -7.26
CA ARG A 360 -35.50 3.03 -8.47
C ARG A 360 -35.40 4.53 -8.68
N ALA A 361 -34.98 4.95 -9.86
CA ALA A 361 -34.95 6.36 -10.24
C ALA A 361 -35.49 6.51 -11.67
N LEU A 362 -36.37 7.50 -11.89
CA LEU A 362 -36.99 7.76 -13.20
C LEU A 362 -37.70 6.52 -13.80
N GLY A 363 -38.29 5.69 -12.94
CA GLY A 363 -38.97 4.46 -13.35
C GLY A 363 -38.04 3.28 -13.65
N GLN A 364 -36.72 3.49 -13.60
CA GLN A 364 -35.69 2.50 -13.92
C GLN A 364 -35.04 1.93 -12.67
N ASP A 365 -34.72 0.63 -12.70
CA ASP A 365 -34.01 -0.05 -11.63
C ASP A 365 -32.49 0.14 -11.78
N LEU A 366 -31.89 0.74 -10.76
CA LEU A 366 -30.47 1.03 -10.68
C LEU A 366 -29.84 0.21 -9.55
N GLN A 367 -28.60 -0.21 -9.77
CA GLN A 367 -27.79 -0.85 -8.74
C GLN A 367 -26.45 -0.13 -8.64
N TRP A 368 -26.13 0.38 -7.45
CA TRP A 368 -24.84 1.00 -7.15
C TRP A 368 -23.99 0.07 -6.31
N ARG A 369 -22.88 -0.38 -6.89
CA ARG A 369 -21.87 -1.20 -6.24
C ARG A 369 -20.78 -0.30 -5.66
N LEU A 370 -20.45 -0.51 -4.40
CA LEU A 370 -19.38 0.15 -3.67
C LEU A 370 -18.48 -0.92 -3.06
N TYR A 371 -17.19 -0.86 -3.30
CA TYR A 371 -16.20 -1.74 -2.71
C TYR A 371 -15.09 -0.90 -2.09
N ALA A 372 -14.70 -1.23 -0.87
CA ALA A 372 -13.53 -0.67 -0.22
C ALA A 372 -12.77 -1.79 0.49
N GLY A 373 -11.45 -1.80 0.37
CA GLY A 373 -10.61 -2.86 0.91
C GLY A 373 -9.15 -2.46 1.08
N ALA A 374 -8.39 -3.40 1.62
CA ALA A 374 -6.94 -3.36 1.73
C ALA A 374 -6.33 -4.39 0.78
N ILE A 375 -5.11 -4.12 0.34
CA ILE A 375 -4.35 -4.98 -0.57
C ILE A 375 -2.91 -5.09 -0.08
N GLN A 376 -2.36 -6.29 -0.14
CA GLN A 376 -0.99 -6.58 0.20
C GLN A 376 -0.39 -7.46 -0.90
N LEU A 377 0.63 -6.96 -1.60
CA LEU A 377 1.26 -7.64 -2.72
C LEU A 377 2.74 -7.81 -2.46
N GLN A 378 3.29 -8.90 -2.94
CA GLN A 378 4.71 -9.16 -2.93
C GLN A 378 5.16 -9.66 -4.30
N GLY A 379 6.36 -9.30 -4.71
CA GLY A 379 6.98 -9.87 -5.89
C GLY A 379 8.32 -9.24 -6.18
N SER A 380 8.62 -9.05 -7.45
CA SER A 380 9.90 -8.53 -7.93
C SER A 380 9.68 -7.52 -9.05
N ALA A 381 10.66 -6.65 -9.26
CA ALA A 381 10.79 -5.90 -10.49
C ALA A 381 12.18 -6.13 -11.07
N VAL A 382 12.32 -6.00 -12.37
CA VAL A 382 13.59 -5.96 -13.09
C VAL A 382 13.57 -4.71 -13.93
N SER A 383 14.67 -3.98 -13.91
CA SER A 383 14.88 -2.83 -14.77
C SER A 383 16.22 -2.96 -15.45
N ASP A 384 16.18 -2.99 -16.78
CA ASP A 384 17.34 -3.05 -17.65
C ASP A 384 17.43 -1.74 -18.42
N THR A 385 18.45 -0.94 -18.11
CA THR A 385 18.75 0.31 -18.80
C THR A 385 20.04 0.14 -19.59
N SER A 386 20.02 0.55 -20.85
CA SER A 386 21.17 0.59 -21.74
C SER A 386 21.28 1.97 -22.36
N SER A 387 22.44 2.61 -22.26
CA SER A 387 22.67 3.95 -22.77
C SER A 387 23.99 4.03 -23.53
N GLN A 388 23.92 4.56 -24.76
CA GLN A 388 25.07 4.92 -25.55
C GLN A 388 25.39 6.40 -25.30
N VAL A 389 26.64 6.68 -24.92
CA VAL A 389 27.08 8.04 -24.60
C VAL A 389 27.93 8.59 -25.72
N TYR A 390 27.60 9.80 -26.16
CA TYR A 390 28.34 10.52 -27.18
C TYR A 390 28.76 11.90 -26.67
N GLY A 391 30.01 12.28 -26.96
CA GLY A 391 30.49 13.63 -26.70
C GLY A 391 29.84 14.68 -27.60
N ALA A 392 30.05 15.96 -27.27
CA ALA A 392 29.60 17.10 -28.07
C ALA A 392 30.09 17.05 -29.53
N ASP A 393 31.25 16.42 -29.76
CA ASP A 393 31.86 16.21 -31.07
C ASP A 393 31.35 14.96 -31.81
N GLY A 394 30.38 14.24 -31.22
CA GLY A 394 29.83 13.00 -31.75
C GLY A 394 30.71 11.78 -31.49
N THR A 395 31.82 11.89 -30.75
CA THR A 395 32.65 10.74 -30.41
C THR A 395 31.91 9.79 -29.47
N PHE A 396 31.92 8.50 -29.79
CA PHE A 396 31.35 7.47 -28.92
C PHE A 396 32.24 7.27 -27.69
N GLN A 397 31.66 7.48 -26.51
CA GLN A 397 32.37 7.40 -25.23
C GLN A 397 32.17 6.06 -24.52
N GLY A 398 31.18 5.26 -24.93
CA GLY A 398 30.95 3.93 -24.41
C GLY A 398 29.48 3.55 -24.26
N LEU A 399 29.27 2.28 -23.93
CA LEU A 399 27.97 1.70 -23.58
C LEU A 399 27.87 1.59 -22.06
N ARG A 400 26.76 2.05 -21.48
CA ARG A 400 26.44 1.90 -20.06
C ARG A 400 25.24 0.99 -19.93
N THR A 401 25.38 -0.11 -19.20
CA THR A 401 24.28 -1.03 -18.89
C THR A 401 24.09 -1.11 -17.39
N PHE A 402 22.83 -1.01 -16.97
CA PHE A 402 22.44 -0.99 -15.58
C PHE A 402 21.23 -1.89 -15.39
N ARG A 403 21.36 -2.89 -14.51
CA ARG A 403 20.29 -3.81 -14.17
C ARG A 403 20.02 -3.78 -12.67
N VAL A 404 18.74 -3.66 -12.29
CA VAL A 404 18.30 -3.73 -10.88
C VAL A 404 17.12 -4.66 -10.74
N ASP A 405 17.18 -5.52 -9.72
CA ASP A 405 16.17 -6.55 -9.45
C ASP A 405 15.81 -6.59 -7.94
N PRO A 406 14.94 -5.67 -7.45
CA PRO A 406 14.49 -5.70 -6.06
C PRO A 406 13.37 -6.71 -5.84
N LYS A 407 13.24 -7.13 -4.59
CA LYS A 407 11.96 -7.62 -4.06
C LYS A 407 11.09 -6.45 -3.68
N ILE A 408 9.82 -6.50 -4.08
CA ILE A 408 8.83 -5.47 -3.80
C ILE A 408 7.81 -6.02 -2.82
N PHE A 409 7.51 -5.24 -1.80
CA PHE A 409 6.42 -5.46 -0.87
C PHE A 409 5.51 -4.24 -0.88
N TYR A 410 4.26 -4.39 -1.29
CA TYR A 410 3.29 -3.32 -1.48
C TYR A 410 2.10 -3.50 -0.55
N GLU A 411 1.71 -2.42 0.12
CA GLU A 411 0.51 -2.34 0.96
C GLU A 411 -0.31 -1.12 0.57
N GLY A 412 -1.62 -1.29 0.41
CA GLY A 412 -2.47 -0.20 -0.02
C GLY A 412 -3.94 -0.38 0.30
N ILE A 413 -4.72 0.58 -0.18
CA ILE A 413 -6.18 0.56 -0.17
C ILE A 413 -6.69 0.48 -1.62
N VAL A 414 -7.85 -0.15 -1.77
CA VAL A 414 -8.56 -0.26 -3.03
C VAL A 414 -9.98 0.24 -2.83
N VAL A 415 -10.45 1.07 -3.75
CA VAL A 415 -11.83 1.55 -3.79
C VAL A 415 -12.36 1.32 -5.20
N GLU A 416 -13.52 0.69 -5.32
CA GLU A 416 -14.23 0.55 -6.59
C GLU A 416 -15.67 1.01 -6.42
N THR A 417 -16.19 1.71 -7.41
CA THR A 417 -17.59 2.09 -7.47
C THR A 417 -18.13 1.84 -8.88
N ALA A 418 -19.31 1.25 -9.00
CA ALA A 418 -19.93 1.00 -10.30
C ALA A 418 -21.44 1.22 -10.22
N LEU A 419 -21.97 2.03 -11.14
CA LEU A 419 -23.40 2.25 -11.28
C LEU A 419 -23.92 1.43 -12.47
N TYR A 420 -24.83 0.52 -12.18
CA TYR A 420 -25.47 -0.37 -13.15
C TYR A 420 -26.85 0.14 -13.51
N TYR A 421 -27.17 0.04 -14.80
CA TYR A 421 -28.47 0.30 -15.40
C TYR A 421 -28.99 -0.98 -16.07
N GLN A 422 -30.20 -1.41 -15.71
CA GLN A 422 -30.83 -2.58 -16.31
C GLN A 422 -31.35 -2.25 -17.72
N LEU A 423 -30.76 -2.84 -18.75
CA LEU A 423 -31.15 -2.59 -20.15
C LEU A 423 -32.26 -3.56 -20.60
N ALA A 424 -32.13 -4.84 -20.22
CA ALA A 424 -33.10 -5.91 -20.46
C ALA A 424 -33.08 -6.85 -19.25
N GLN A 425 -33.92 -7.89 -19.22
CA GLN A 425 -34.00 -8.82 -18.07
C GLN A 425 -32.63 -9.38 -17.63
N ASP A 426 -31.80 -9.75 -18.60
CA ASP A 426 -30.50 -10.41 -18.37
C ASP A 426 -29.30 -9.54 -18.71
N TRP A 427 -29.52 -8.32 -19.19
CA TRP A 427 -28.46 -7.42 -19.65
C TRP A 427 -28.43 -6.13 -18.83
N ARG A 428 -27.24 -5.78 -18.35
CA ARG A 428 -26.97 -4.51 -17.68
C ARG A 428 -25.81 -3.80 -18.34
N VAL A 429 -25.85 -2.48 -18.34
CA VAL A 429 -24.69 -1.64 -18.66
C VAL A 429 -24.24 -0.95 -17.40
N TYR A 430 -22.95 -0.63 -17.30
CA TYR A 430 -22.43 0.08 -16.14
C TYR A 430 -21.36 1.09 -16.50
N VAL A 431 -21.21 2.06 -15.60
CA VAL A 431 -20.07 2.97 -15.52
C VAL A 431 -19.38 2.74 -14.20
N ALA A 432 -18.07 2.58 -14.20
CA ALA A 432 -17.28 2.32 -13.00
C ALA A 432 -16.08 3.26 -12.87
N LEU A 433 -15.73 3.55 -11.62
CA LEU A 433 -14.48 4.17 -11.22
C LEU A 433 -13.80 3.22 -10.25
N ALA A 434 -12.52 2.95 -10.45
CA ALA A 434 -11.74 2.17 -9.51
C ALA A 434 -10.38 2.82 -9.27
N GLY A 435 -9.91 2.71 -8.04
CA GLY A 435 -8.67 3.29 -7.59
C GLY A 435 -7.94 2.35 -6.64
N GLN A 436 -6.62 2.30 -6.78
CA GLN A 436 -5.71 1.63 -5.87
C GLN A 436 -4.60 2.63 -5.52
N THR A 437 -4.32 2.77 -4.22
CA THR A 437 -3.20 3.60 -3.74
C THR A 437 -2.51 2.93 -2.58
N GLY A 438 -1.18 2.99 -2.55
CA GLY A 438 -0.42 2.34 -1.49
C GLY A 438 1.03 2.75 -1.44
N ARG A 439 1.78 2.07 -0.59
CA ARG A 439 3.22 2.21 -0.43
C ARG A 439 3.88 0.87 -0.71
N ALA A 440 4.95 0.91 -1.48
CA ALA A 440 5.82 -0.21 -1.74
C ALA A 440 7.20 0.04 -1.11
N ASN A 441 7.71 -1.01 -0.48
CA ASN A 441 9.06 -1.10 0.02
C ASN A 441 9.84 -2.02 -0.91
N ALA A 442 11.01 -1.56 -1.35
CA ALA A 442 11.95 -2.37 -2.11
C ALA A 442 13.04 -2.90 -1.17
N THR A 443 13.29 -4.20 -1.19
CA THR A 443 14.35 -4.88 -0.42
C THR A 443 15.20 -5.73 -1.36
N ASP A 444 16.35 -6.21 -0.87
CA ASP A 444 17.25 -7.11 -1.61
C ASP A 444 17.61 -6.61 -3.01
N LEU A 445 18.10 -5.37 -3.11
CA LEU A 445 18.51 -4.77 -4.38
C LEU A 445 19.69 -5.55 -4.97
N ASN A 446 19.41 -6.41 -5.95
CA ASN A 446 20.46 -7.02 -6.77
C ASN A 446 20.78 -6.09 -7.93
N ILE A 447 22.04 -5.65 -8.01
CA ILE A 447 22.48 -4.63 -8.95
C ILE A 447 23.61 -5.21 -9.78
N ALA A 448 23.35 -5.44 -11.06
CA ALA A 448 24.36 -5.89 -12.02
C ALA A 448 24.71 -4.71 -12.93
N GLN A 449 25.99 -4.36 -12.96
CA GLN A 449 26.47 -3.17 -13.66
C GLN A 449 27.77 -3.45 -14.40
N ASN A 450 27.93 -2.80 -15.54
CA ASN A 450 29.18 -2.75 -16.27
C ASN A 450 29.62 -1.28 -16.33
N PHE A 451 30.41 -0.85 -15.34
CA PHE A 451 30.99 0.48 -15.31
C PHE A 451 32.50 0.41 -15.45
N ALA A 452 33.04 1.28 -16.30
CA ALA A 452 34.45 1.64 -16.22
C ALA A 452 34.65 2.57 -15.01
N GLY A 453 35.14 2.04 -13.88
CA GLY A 453 35.79 2.85 -12.84
C GLY A 453 35.23 2.80 -11.41
N LEU A 454 34.14 2.09 -11.11
CA LEU A 454 33.71 1.81 -9.73
C LEU A 454 33.57 0.31 -9.53
N SER A 455 34.04 -0.20 -8.40
CA SER A 455 33.81 -1.61 -8.05
C SER A 455 32.33 -1.83 -7.70
N PRO A 456 31.76 -3.02 -7.98
CA PRO A 456 30.38 -3.34 -7.60
C PRO A 456 30.08 -3.13 -6.12
N GLU A 457 31.09 -3.32 -5.26
CA GLU A 457 31.00 -3.16 -3.81
C GLU A 457 30.84 -1.69 -3.38
N GLU A 458 31.63 -0.78 -3.96
CA GLU A 458 31.52 0.67 -3.70
C GLU A 458 30.14 1.20 -4.10
N MET A 459 29.61 0.73 -5.23
CA MET A 459 28.28 1.15 -5.66
C MET A 459 27.18 0.56 -4.79
N TYR A 460 27.30 -0.70 -4.37
CA TYR A 460 26.39 -1.32 -3.41
C TYR A 460 26.34 -0.53 -2.10
N PHE A 461 27.49 -0.17 -1.51
CA PHE A 461 27.51 0.59 -0.26
C PHE A 461 26.98 2.02 -0.41
N SER A 462 27.28 2.70 -1.51
CA SER A 462 26.71 4.02 -1.79
C SER A 462 25.19 3.97 -1.95
N LEU A 463 24.67 2.94 -2.63
CA LEU A 463 23.23 2.74 -2.81
C LEU A 463 22.54 2.32 -1.52
N TYR A 464 23.17 1.44 -0.74
CA TYR A 464 22.70 1.05 0.59
C TYR A 464 22.64 2.26 1.52
N ASN A 465 23.74 3.02 1.63
CA ASN A 465 23.80 4.23 2.45
C ASN A 465 22.81 5.29 1.97
N PHE A 466 22.65 5.47 0.65
CA PHE A 466 21.63 6.37 0.12
C PHE A 466 20.22 5.90 0.47
N ASN A 467 19.90 4.62 0.30
CA ASN A 467 18.56 4.09 0.61
C ASN A 467 18.25 4.23 2.11
N GLN A 468 19.22 3.94 2.98
CA GLN A 468 19.12 4.13 4.43
C GLN A 468 18.98 5.61 4.83
N ASN A 469 19.77 6.50 4.22
CA ASN A 469 19.83 7.92 4.60
C ASN A 469 18.69 8.75 3.99
N THR A 470 18.34 8.49 2.74
CA THR A 470 17.23 9.21 2.09
C THR A 470 15.88 8.69 2.53
N LYS A 471 15.83 7.49 3.13
CA LYS A 471 14.59 6.73 3.33
C LYS A 471 13.77 6.88 2.07
N ILE A 472 14.11 6.16 0.99
CA ILE A 472 13.26 6.07 -0.21
C ILE A 472 11.92 5.36 0.14
N GLY A 473 11.28 5.66 1.27
CA GLY A 473 10.21 6.64 1.24
C GLY A 473 8.92 6.19 0.61
N GLY A 474 8.73 4.87 0.50
CA GLY A 474 7.52 4.25 0.01
C GLY A 474 7.28 4.60 -1.46
N LEU A 475 7.75 3.74 -2.37
CA LEU A 475 7.33 3.79 -3.76
C LEU A 475 5.81 3.81 -3.79
N ARG A 476 5.20 4.89 -4.28
CA ARG A 476 3.74 4.99 -4.29
C ARG A 476 3.20 4.42 -5.59
N ASP A 477 2.38 3.38 -5.48
CA ASP A 477 1.54 2.94 -6.60
C ASP A 477 0.28 3.78 -6.56
N HIS A 478 -0.07 4.35 -7.69
CA HIS A 478 -1.34 5.01 -7.91
C HIS A 478 -1.89 4.47 -9.22
N HIS A 479 -3.03 3.81 -9.13
CA HIS A 479 -3.78 3.33 -10.26
C HIS A 479 -5.20 3.84 -10.13
N SER A 480 -5.70 4.53 -11.16
CA SER A 480 -7.10 4.92 -11.24
C SER A 480 -7.64 4.57 -12.62
N ARG A 481 -8.91 4.20 -12.70
CA ARG A 481 -9.56 3.83 -13.96
C ARG A 481 -11.01 4.23 -13.99
N PHE A 482 -11.46 4.55 -15.19
CA PHE A 482 -12.82 4.80 -15.57
C PHE A 482 -13.22 3.76 -16.62
N ASP A 483 -14.20 2.92 -16.30
CA ASP A 483 -14.64 1.84 -17.15
C ASP A 483 -16.09 2.01 -17.55
N VAL A 484 -16.40 1.64 -18.79
CA VAL A 484 -17.77 1.41 -19.28
C VAL A 484 -17.87 -0.04 -19.69
N GLY A 485 -18.93 -0.72 -19.27
CA GLY A 485 -19.05 -2.14 -19.52
C GLY A 485 -20.48 -2.62 -19.68
N VAL A 486 -20.57 -3.88 -20.11
CA VAL A 486 -21.80 -4.65 -20.22
C VAL A 486 -21.66 -5.90 -19.37
N GLU A 487 -22.76 -6.28 -18.73
CA GLU A 487 -22.86 -7.48 -17.91
C GLU A 487 -24.07 -8.31 -18.35
N TYR A 488 -23.82 -9.60 -18.57
CA TYR A 488 -24.85 -10.59 -18.85
C TYR A 488 -25.07 -11.47 -17.62
N LEU A 489 -26.33 -11.66 -17.23
CA LEU A 489 -26.76 -12.44 -16.07
C LEU A 489 -27.41 -13.73 -16.58
N LEU A 490 -26.87 -14.88 -16.19
CA LEU A 490 -27.43 -16.19 -16.50
C LEU A 490 -27.90 -16.82 -15.19
N GLY A 491 -29.22 -16.87 -14.98
CA GLY A 491 -29.84 -17.59 -13.87
C GLY A 491 -30.05 -19.08 -14.19
N PHE A 492 -29.90 -19.94 -13.20
CA PHE A 492 -30.14 -21.39 -13.28
C PHE A 492 -31.27 -21.86 -12.38
#